data_AF-A0A3N5JPV0-F1
#
_entry.id   AF-A0A3N5JPV0-F1
#
_cell.length_a   1.000
_cell.length_b   1.000
_cell.length_c   1.000
_cell.angle_alpha   90.00
_cell.angle_beta   90.00
_cell.angle_gamma   90.00
#
_symmetry.space_group_name_H-M   'P 1'
#
loop_
_entity.id
_entity.type
_entity.pdbx_description
1 polymer ?
#
loop_
_entity_poly.entity_id
_entity_poly.type
_entity_poly.pdbx_seq_one_letter_code
_entity_poly.pdbx_strand_id
1 'polypeptide(L)'
;MFVNINDIIITDRIRQDNGDLTKLVNSIELIGLINPIVISEKYELLSGYRRLQACKSLGWEKIDAKMVSVGSRLQKIDWEYHENIGRKDLSLDEEEAYLAIRQALLHP
;
A
#
# COMPACT_ATOMS: atom_id res chain seq x y z
N MET A 1 9.42 -6.63 9.88
CA MET A 1 9.55 -8.10 9.79
C MET A 1 9.70 -8.47 8.34
N PHE A 2 10.57 -9.41 7.98
CA PHE A 2 10.71 -9.82 6.58
C PHE A 2 9.61 -10.81 6.19
N VAL A 3 8.95 -10.53 5.07
CA VAL A 3 7.91 -11.39 4.47
C VAL A 3 8.29 -11.75 3.05
N ASN A 4 7.88 -12.94 2.60
CA ASN A 4 8.05 -13.29 1.20
C ASN A 4 7.17 -12.37 0.35
N ILE A 5 7.76 -11.81 -0.70
CA ILE A 5 7.06 -10.90 -1.61
C ILE A 5 5.85 -11.58 -2.29
N ASN A 6 5.91 -12.89 -2.50
CA ASN A 6 4.85 -13.68 -3.11
C ASN A 6 3.70 -14.00 -2.16
N ASP A 7 3.89 -13.88 -0.85
CA ASP A 7 2.83 -14.11 0.14
C ASP A 7 1.92 -12.86 0.31
N ILE A 8 2.33 -11.72 -0.24
CA ILE A 8 1.62 -10.45 -0.08
C ILE A 8 0.42 -10.41 -1.02
N ILE A 9 -0.77 -10.27 -0.43
CA ILE A 9 -2.05 -10.20 -1.13
C ILE A 9 -2.34 -8.75 -1.49
N ILE A 10 -2.57 -8.48 -2.76
CA ILE A 10 -3.00 -7.16 -3.25
C ILE A 10 -4.51 -7.24 -3.49
N THR A 11 -5.29 -6.54 -2.66
CA THR A 11 -6.75 -6.41 -2.81
C THR A 11 -7.10 -5.21 -3.71
N ASP A 12 -8.39 -5.02 -4.02
CA ASP A 12 -8.87 -3.86 -4.77
C ASP A 12 -8.37 -2.56 -4.15
N ARG A 13 -7.48 -1.87 -4.86
CA ARG A 13 -6.88 -0.59 -4.47
C ARG A 13 -7.52 0.52 -5.27
N ILE A 14 -7.77 1.65 -4.58
CA ILE A 14 -8.34 2.86 -5.18
C ILE A 14 -7.38 3.41 -6.24
N ARG A 15 -6.08 3.38 -5.96
CA ARG A 15 -5.04 3.88 -6.87
C ARG A 15 -4.54 2.80 -7.82
N GLN A 16 -4.91 2.93 -9.10
CA GLN A 16 -4.47 2.06 -10.20
C GLN A 16 -3.20 2.57 -10.88
N ASP A 17 -2.96 3.89 -10.89
CA ASP A 17 -1.77 4.46 -11.54
C ASP A 17 -0.57 4.58 -10.57
N ASN A 18 0.47 3.82 -10.91
CA ASN A 18 1.76 3.81 -10.22
C ASN A 18 2.73 4.87 -10.75
N GLY A 19 2.40 5.61 -11.81
CA GLY A 19 3.29 6.55 -12.50
C GLY A 19 4.68 5.96 -12.80
N ASP A 20 5.67 6.84 -12.99
CA ASP A 20 7.06 6.41 -13.20
C ASP A 20 7.68 5.89 -11.88
N LEU A 21 8.10 4.62 -11.88
CA LEU A 21 8.79 3.95 -10.77
C LEU A 21 10.32 3.99 -10.91
N THR A 22 10.88 4.42 -12.03
CA THR A 22 12.32 4.30 -12.35
C THR A 22 13.20 4.92 -11.27
N LYS A 23 12.86 6.14 -10.83
CA LYS A 23 13.61 6.82 -9.75
C LYS A 23 13.53 6.06 -8.41
N LEU A 24 12.39 5.45 -8.11
CA LEU A 24 12.19 4.70 -6.87
C LEU A 24 12.95 3.37 -6.91
N VAL A 25 12.93 2.67 -8.04
CA VAL A 25 13.70 1.45 -8.28
C VAL A 25 15.19 1.73 -8.08
N ASN A 26 15.74 2.74 -8.79
CA ASN A 26 17.15 3.09 -8.68
C ASN A 26 17.55 3.50 -7.25
N SER A 27 16.66 4.20 -6.53
CA SER A 27 16.89 4.53 -5.13
C SER A 27 16.93 3.27 -4.26
N ILE A 28 15.96 2.36 -4.41
CA ILE A 28 15.91 1.13 -3.60
C ILE A 28 17.10 0.21 -3.91
N GLU A 29 17.57 0.17 -5.15
CA GLU A 29 18.77 -0.56 -5.54
C GLU A 29 20.03 0.02 -4.88
N LEU A 30 20.16 1.35 -4.82
CA LEU A 30 21.35 2.02 -4.29
C LEU A 30 21.44 2.00 -2.76
N ILE A 31 20.34 2.31 -2.07
CA ILE A 31 20.33 2.53 -0.62
C ILE A 31 19.41 1.57 0.15
N GLY A 32 18.74 0.65 -0.54
CA GLY A 32 17.80 -0.28 0.05
C GLY A 32 16.42 0.33 0.32
N LEU A 33 15.54 -0.48 0.91
CA LEU A 33 14.20 -0.06 1.30
C LEU A 33 14.25 0.68 2.64
N ILE A 34 14.21 2.02 2.61
CA ILE A 34 14.23 2.83 3.84
C ILE A 34 12.94 2.67 4.66
N ASN A 35 11.79 2.62 3.98
CA ASN A 35 10.50 2.59 4.64
C ASN A 35 9.83 1.24 4.36
N PRO A 36 9.53 0.43 5.38
CA PRO A 36 8.88 -0.87 5.20
C PRO A 36 7.48 -0.71 4.61
N ILE A 37 7.01 -1.73 3.90
CA ILE A 37 5.60 -1.81 3.48
C ILE A 37 4.71 -2.07 4.70
N VAL A 38 3.42 -1.85 4.57
CA VAL A 38 2.46 -2.11 5.67
C VAL A 38 1.49 -3.18 5.22
N ILE A 39 1.34 -4.23 6.01
CA ILE A 39 0.46 -5.37 5.72
C ILE A 39 -0.47 -5.67 6.89
N SER A 40 -1.62 -6.28 6.60
CA SER A 40 -2.50 -6.85 7.63
C SER A 40 -1.96 -8.20 8.14
N GLU A 41 -2.55 -8.71 9.22
CA GLU A 41 -2.29 -10.07 9.72
C GLU A 41 -2.63 -11.16 8.68
N LYS A 42 -3.45 -10.84 7.67
CA LYS A 42 -3.77 -11.71 6.54
C LYS A 42 -2.82 -11.51 5.34
N TYR A 43 -1.69 -10.83 5.54
CA TYR A 43 -0.72 -10.48 4.49
C TYR A 43 -1.28 -9.58 3.38
N GLU A 44 -2.42 -8.91 3.61
CA GLU A 44 -2.96 -7.96 2.64
C GLU A 44 -2.17 -6.65 2.70
N LEU A 45 -1.78 -6.13 1.54
CA LEU A 45 -1.03 -4.89 1.44
C LEU A 45 -1.91 -3.68 1.77
N LEU A 46 -1.62 -3.00 2.87
CA LEU A 46 -2.28 -1.77 3.30
C LEU A 46 -1.58 -0.53 2.72
N SER A 47 -0.25 -0.48 2.73
CA SER A 47 0.52 0.64 2.17
C SER A 47 1.87 0.20 1.61
N GLY A 48 2.40 0.99 0.68
CA GLY A 48 3.71 0.78 0.08
C GLY A 48 3.68 0.05 -1.26
N TYR A 49 2.58 0.10 -2.00
CA TYR A 49 2.43 -0.58 -3.30
C TYR A 49 3.54 -0.26 -4.30
N ARG A 50 3.89 1.02 -4.47
CA ARG A 50 5.02 1.41 -5.34
C ARG A 50 6.36 0.81 -4.91
N ARG A 51 6.59 0.70 -3.61
CA ARG A 51 7.80 0.08 -3.03
C ARG A 51 7.81 -1.43 -3.26
N LEU A 52 6.67 -2.08 -3.05
CA LEU A 52 6.50 -3.50 -3.35
C LEU A 52 6.79 -3.80 -4.83
N GLN A 53 6.23 -3.00 -5.75
CA GLN A 53 6.46 -3.17 -7.19
C GLN A 53 7.92 -2.94 -7.56
N ALA A 54 8.57 -1.92 -6.98
CA ALA A 54 9.99 -1.68 -7.21
C ALA A 54 10.88 -2.83 -6.70
N CYS A 55 10.61 -3.35 -5.50
CA CYS A 55 11.32 -4.52 -4.98
C CYS A 55 11.06 -5.78 -5.83
N LYS A 56 9.84 -5.96 -6.35
CA LYS A 56 9.52 -7.04 -7.31
C LYS A 56 10.33 -6.92 -8.60
N SER A 57 10.43 -5.73 -9.18
CA SER A 57 11.23 -5.51 -10.39
C SER A 57 12.72 -5.71 -10.19
N LEU A 58 13.22 -5.51 -8.97
CA LEU A 58 14.60 -5.79 -8.58
C LEU A 58 14.87 -7.27 -8.24
N GLY A 59 13.86 -8.14 -8.32
CA GLY A 59 14.00 -9.57 -8.06
C GLY A 59 14.14 -9.93 -6.58
N TRP A 60 13.67 -9.08 -5.66
CA TRP A 60 13.75 -9.37 -4.23
C TRP A 60 12.80 -10.53 -3.87
N GLU A 61 13.26 -11.48 -3.06
CA GLU A 61 12.42 -12.56 -2.54
C GLU A 61 11.69 -12.17 -1.25
N LYS A 62 12.34 -11.34 -0.43
CA LYS A 62 11.83 -10.87 0.86
C LYS A 62 11.84 -9.36 0.95
N ILE A 63 10.84 -8.80 1.61
CA ILE A 63 10.70 -7.36 1.83
C ILE A 63 10.42 -7.08 3.30
N ASP A 64 10.94 -5.97 3.83
CA ASP A 64 10.60 -5.54 5.18
C ASP A 64 9.18 -4.97 5.22
N ALA A 65 8.37 -5.53 6.09
CA ALA A 65 6.97 -5.21 6.30
C ALA A 65 6.67 -4.93 7.77
N LYS A 66 5.81 -3.95 8.00
CA LYS A 66 5.16 -3.72 9.29
C LYS A 66 3.78 -4.37 9.25
N MET A 67 3.59 -5.38 10.09
CA MET A 67 2.28 -6.00 10.28
C MET A 67 1.45 -5.16 11.25
N VAL A 68 0.19 -4.94 10.90
CA VAL A 68 -0.78 -4.22 11.74
C VAL A 68 -2.03 -5.07 11.90
N SER A 69 -2.52 -5.15 13.14
CA SER A 69 -3.83 -5.71 13.43
C SER A 69 -4.89 -4.70 13.03
N VAL A 70 -5.68 -5.04 12.02
CA VAL A 70 -6.76 -4.18 11.52
C VAL A 70 -8.08 -4.85 11.88
N GLY A 71 -8.76 -4.29 12.88
CA GLY A 71 -9.96 -4.90 13.47
C GLY A 71 -11.18 -4.84 12.56
N SER A 72 -11.26 -3.87 11.64
CA SER A 72 -12.38 -3.73 10.71
C SER A 72 -11.93 -3.29 9.32
N ARG A 73 -12.74 -3.61 8.29
CA ARG A 73 -12.51 -3.14 6.91
C ARG A 73 -12.55 -1.62 6.80
N LEU A 74 -13.28 -0.95 7.69
CA LEU A 74 -13.32 0.51 7.80
C LEU A 74 -11.94 1.08 8.14
N GLN A 75 -11.28 0.51 9.15
CA GLN A 75 -9.95 0.95 9.58
C GLN A 75 -8.88 0.76 8.49
N LYS A 76 -9.01 -0.26 7.64
CA LYS A 76 -8.10 -0.47 6.49
C LYS A 76 -8.19 0.68 5.49
N ILE A 77 -9.41 1.14 5.19
CA ILE A 77 -9.67 2.17 4.19
C ILE A 77 -9.29 3.56 4.72
N ASP A 78 -9.60 3.85 5.99
CA ASP A 78 -9.14 5.08 6.65
C ASP A 78 -7.60 5.16 6.65
N TRP A 79 -6.91 4.05 6.90
CA TRP A 79 -5.45 3.98 6.85
C TRP A 79 -4.88 4.27 5.45
N GLU A 80 -5.47 3.69 4.41
CA GLU A 80 -5.05 3.92 3.01
C GLU A 80 -5.23 5.39 2.60
N TYR A 81 -6.35 6.01 2.99
CA TYR A 81 -6.64 7.42 2.72
C TYR A 81 -5.63 8.36 3.40
N HIS A 82 -5.38 8.14 4.71
CA HIS A 82 -4.46 8.98 5.46
C HIS A 82 -2.98 8.82 5.05
N GLU A 83 -2.55 7.66 4.55
CA GLU A 83 -1.18 7.52 4.02
C GLU A 83 -0.96 8.32 2.73
N ASN A 84 -1.99 8.43 1.89
CA ASN A 84 -1.89 9.16 0.63
C ASN A 84 -1.96 10.68 0.83
N ILE A 85 -2.87 11.19 1.67
CA ILE A 85 -2.98 12.63 1.98
C ILE A 85 -1.65 13.21 2.49
N GLY A 86 -0.90 12.45 3.28
CA GLY A 86 0.40 12.90 3.78
C GLY A 86 1.51 13.01 2.72
N ARG A 87 1.29 12.53 1.49
CA ARG A 87 2.34 12.39 0.46
C ARG A 87 2.02 12.99 -0.90
N LYS A 88 0.74 13.26 -1.20
CA LYS A 88 0.21 14.06 -2.33
C LYS A 88 -1.32 14.11 -2.19
N ASP A 89 -1.94 15.24 -2.47
CA ASP A 89 -3.41 15.34 -2.50
C ASP A 89 -3.97 14.23 -3.40
N LEU A 90 -4.92 13.46 -2.87
CA LEU A 90 -5.72 12.53 -3.66
C LEU A 90 -6.44 13.32 -4.76
N SER A 91 -6.64 12.72 -5.93
CA SER A 91 -7.51 13.35 -6.93
C SER A 91 -8.96 13.38 -6.41
N LEU A 92 -9.78 14.27 -6.96
CA LEU A 92 -11.21 14.36 -6.60
C LEU A 92 -11.92 13.01 -6.78
N ASP A 93 -11.58 12.27 -7.84
CA ASP A 93 -12.16 10.95 -8.11
C ASP A 93 -11.74 9.90 -7.08
N GLU A 94 -10.49 9.95 -6.61
CA GLU A 94 -9.99 9.04 -5.57
C GLU A 94 -10.63 9.34 -4.20
N GLU A 95 -10.91 10.61 -3.91
CA GLU A 95 -11.61 11.04 -2.71
C GLU A 95 -13.09 10.61 -2.72
N GLU A 96 -13.79 10.76 -3.84
CA GLU A 96 -15.18 10.29 -3.99
C GLU A 96 -15.27 8.76 -3.85
N ALA A 97 -14.34 8.01 -4.44
CA ALA A 97 -14.30 6.55 -4.31
C ALA A 97 -14.09 6.11 -2.85
N TYR A 98 -13.20 6.78 -2.11
CA TYR A 98 -13.01 6.55 -0.68
C TYR A 98 -14.29 6.80 0.11
N LEU A 99 -14.95 7.93 -0.12
CA LEU A 99 -16.19 8.29 0.59
C LEU A 99 -17.31 7.28 0.32
N ALA A 100 -17.47 6.84 -0.92
CA ALA A 100 -18.48 5.84 -1.30
C ALA A 100 -18.28 4.50 -0.58
N ILE A 101 -17.05 3.97 -0.59
CA ILE A 101 -16.75 2.68 0.06
C ILE A 101 -16.90 2.82 1.59
N ARG A 102 -16.44 3.94 2.16
CA ARG A 102 -16.58 4.21 3.60
C ARG A 102 -18.05 4.26 4.03
N GLN A 103 -18.92 4.91 3.24
CA GLN A 103 -20.35 5.03 3.54
C GLN A 103 -21.07 3.67 3.47
N ALA A 104 -20.74 2.84 2.47
CA ALA A 104 -21.27 1.48 2.33
C ALA A 104 -20.86 0.55 3.50
N LEU A 105 -19.69 0.78 4.10
CA LEU A 105 -19.23 -0.01 5.25
C LEU A 105 -19.79 0.48 6.60
N LEU A 106 -20.27 1.73 6.67
CA LEU A 106 -20.93 2.28 7.87
C LEU A 106 -22.41 1.90 7.95
N HIS A 107 -23.04 1.61 6.81
CA HIS A 107 -24.45 1.25 6.69
C HIS A 107 -24.61 -0.06 5.89
N PRO A 108 -24.43 -1.23 6.54
CA PRO A 108 -24.53 -2.54 5.88
C PRO A 108 -25.96 -2.91 5.47
#